data_AF-A0A1Q7NKC5-F1
#
_entry.id   AF-A0A1Q7NKC5-F1
#
_cell.length_a   1.000
_cell.length_b   1.000
_cell.length_c   1.000
_cell.angle_alpha   90.00
_cell.angle_beta   90.00
_cell.angle_gamma   90.00
#
_symmetry.space_group_name_H-M   'P 1'
#
loop_
_entity.id
_entity.type
_entity.pdbx_description
1 polymer ?
#
loop_
_entity_poly.entity_id
_entity_poly.type
_entity_poly.pdbx_seq_one_letter_code
_entity_poly.pdbx_strand_id
1 'polypeptide(L)'
;MLQEKNLAGRIQSLALKSEETVELPPIQLTSAQVTAEFEEDLVDRPELIVTLQRGSVLNPVRESPQENIFSVDGPTKNFWIKVLHARGDVSRIERVHIIGVTRRGSKTQHIELD
;
A
#
# COMPACT_ATOMS: atom_id res chain seq x y z
N MET A 1 12.30 -8.28 -30.47
CA MET A 1 12.46 -6.82 -30.34
C MET A 1 11.11 -6.19 -30.59
N LEU A 2 10.29 -6.00 -29.56
CA LEU A 2 8.95 -5.41 -29.67
C LEU A 2 9.01 -3.99 -29.12
N GLN A 3 9.05 -3.03 -30.04
CA GLN A 3 8.77 -1.63 -29.75
C GLN A 3 7.25 -1.45 -29.77
N GLU A 4 6.63 -1.31 -28.61
CA GLU A 4 5.29 -0.73 -28.53
C GLU A 4 5.42 0.76 -28.28
N LYS A 5 5.27 1.52 -29.38
CA LYS A 5 4.98 2.95 -29.35
C LYS A 5 3.62 3.14 -28.66
N ASN A 6 3.61 3.87 -27.55
CA ASN A 6 2.40 4.54 -27.08
C ASN A 6 2.75 5.99 -26.73
N LEU A 7 2.29 6.90 -27.57
CA LEU A 7 2.54 8.33 -27.56
C LEU A 7 1.42 9.02 -26.76
N ALA A 8 1.69 9.43 -25.52
CA ALA A 8 1.08 10.57 -24.81
C ALA A 8 1.48 10.52 -23.32
N GLY A 9 2.43 11.36 -22.90
CA GLY A 9 2.59 11.88 -21.53
C GLY A 9 2.37 10.96 -20.31
N ARG A 10 2.72 9.67 -20.38
CA ARG A 10 2.57 8.76 -19.23
C ARG A 10 3.58 9.15 -18.13
N ILE A 11 3.10 9.77 -17.06
CA ILE A 11 3.78 9.73 -15.76
C ILE A 11 3.92 8.23 -15.45
N GLN A 12 5.11 7.67 -15.68
CA GLN A 12 5.41 6.30 -15.32
C GLN A 12 5.43 6.26 -13.79
N SER A 13 4.41 5.67 -13.16
CA SER A 13 4.44 5.43 -11.73
C SER A 13 5.37 4.26 -11.42
N LEU A 14 6.16 4.39 -10.36
CA LEU A 14 7.11 3.39 -9.90
C LEU A 14 6.65 2.84 -8.56
N ALA A 15 6.74 1.53 -8.39
CA ALA A 15 6.52 0.91 -7.09
C ALA A 15 7.67 1.30 -6.16
N LEU A 16 7.33 1.80 -4.97
CA LEU A 16 8.29 1.98 -3.89
C LEU A 16 8.88 0.62 -3.55
N LYS A 17 10.21 0.55 -3.45
CA LYS A 17 10.94 -0.65 -3.04
C LYS A 17 11.89 -0.31 -1.90
N SER A 18 11.87 -1.12 -0.85
CA SER A 18 12.79 -0.98 0.27
C SER A 18 12.80 -2.27 1.08
N GLU A 19 13.98 -2.68 1.54
CA GLU A 19 14.16 -3.74 2.54
C GLU A 19 14.19 -3.19 3.98
N GLU A 20 14.31 -1.87 4.11
CA GLU A 20 14.28 -1.14 5.37
C GLU A 20 12.95 -0.41 5.56
N THR A 21 12.62 -0.14 6.82
CA THR A 21 11.47 0.67 7.20
C THR A 21 11.57 2.06 6.55
N VAL A 22 10.46 2.52 5.96
CA VAL A 22 10.37 3.83 5.29
C VAL A 22 9.48 4.75 6.11
N GLU A 23 10.01 5.88 6.54
CA GLU A 23 9.20 6.97 7.08
C GLU A 23 8.54 7.73 5.92
N LEU A 24 7.22 7.62 5.83
CA LEU A 24 6.43 8.36 4.87
C LEU A 24 5.90 9.65 5.52
N PRO A 25 6.28 10.83 5.01
CA PRO A 25 5.71 12.08 5.50
C PRO A 25 4.20 12.13 5.24
N PRO A 26 3.46 13.06 5.87
CA PRO A 26 2.07 13.33 5.51
C PRO A 26 1.88 13.49 4.00
N ILE A 27 1.06 12.65 3.38
CA ILE A 27 0.77 12.70 1.94
C ILE A 27 -0.66 13.12 1.68
N GLN A 28 -0.91 13.75 0.53
CA GLN A 28 -2.27 13.95 0.05
C GLN A 28 -2.71 12.76 -0.80
N LEU A 29 -3.81 12.13 -0.40
CA LEU A 29 -4.35 10.95 -1.06
C LEU A 29 -5.87 11.05 -1.16
N THR A 30 -6.41 10.78 -2.34
CA THR A 30 -7.85 10.71 -2.59
C THR A 30 -8.33 9.27 -2.67
N SER A 31 -9.63 9.04 -2.48
CA SER A 31 -10.22 7.70 -2.60
C SER A 31 -9.96 7.04 -3.95
N ALA A 32 -9.91 7.80 -5.04
CA ALA A 32 -9.63 7.29 -6.39
C ALA A 32 -8.19 6.80 -6.56
N GLN A 33 -7.27 7.24 -5.70
CA GLN A 33 -5.88 6.81 -5.69
C GLN A 33 -5.66 5.57 -4.82
N VAL A 34 -6.69 5.04 -4.17
CA VAL A 34 -6.59 3.80 -3.41
C VAL A 34 -7.44 2.71 -4.04
N THR A 35 -6.75 1.65 -4.46
CA THR A 35 -7.34 0.43 -5.02
C THR A 35 -7.07 -0.75 -4.10
N ALA A 36 -7.68 -1.90 -4.35
CA ALA A 36 -7.47 -3.13 -3.58
C ALA A 36 -7.42 -4.35 -4.50
N GLU A 37 -6.75 -5.41 -4.06
CA GLU A 37 -6.74 -6.73 -4.71
C GLU A 37 -8.13 -7.38 -4.60
N PHE A 38 -8.75 -7.28 -3.42
CA PHE A 38 -10.12 -7.74 -3.16
C PHE A 38 -11.05 -6.55 -2.94
N GLU A 39 -12.22 -6.53 -3.57
CA GLU A 39 -13.17 -5.41 -3.45
C GLU A 39 -13.66 -5.21 -2.01
N GLU A 40 -13.75 -6.28 -1.22
CA GLU A 40 -14.16 -6.22 0.18
C GLU A 40 -13.23 -5.35 1.05
N ASP A 41 -11.93 -5.30 0.74
CA ASP A 41 -10.95 -4.49 1.46
C ASP A 41 -11.14 -2.98 1.22
N LEU A 42 -11.86 -2.58 0.15
CA LEU A 42 -12.14 -1.16 -0.13
C LEU A 42 -13.01 -0.50 0.94
N VAL A 43 -13.74 -1.28 1.74
CA VAL A 43 -14.51 -0.76 2.89
C VAL A 43 -13.60 -0.07 3.91
N ASP A 44 -12.34 -0.50 4.01
CA ASP A 44 -11.37 -0.03 5.00
C ASP A 44 -10.47 1.09 4.49
N ARG A 45 -10.61 1.47 3.21
CA ARG A 45 -9.88 2.57 2.58
C ARG A 45 -9.92 3.89 3.37
N PRO A 46 -11.05 4.35 3.96
CA PRO A 46 -11.07 5.62 4.67
C PRO A 46 -10.07 5.69 5.83
N GLU A 47 -9.90 4.59 6.57
CA GLU A 47 -8.94 4.51 7.67
C GLU A 47 -7.49 4.55 7.16
N LEU A 48 -7.19 3.81 6.09
CA LEU A 48 -5.88 3.84 5.46
C LEU A 48 -5.52 5.24 4.95
N ILE A 49 -6.45 5.92 4.27
CA ILE A 49 -6.24 7.28 3.76
C ILE A 49 -5.91 8.24 4.90
N VAL A 50 -6.71 8.25 5.97
CA VAL A 50 -6.48 9.13 7.13
C VAL A 50 -5.14 8.81 7.80
N THR A 51 -4.76 7.53 7.85
CA THR A 51 -3.48 7.08 8.43
C THR A 51 -2.31 7.64 7.63
N LEU A 52 -2.30 7.44 6.30
CA LEU A 52 -1.22 7.93 5.44
C LEU A 52 -1.19 9.47 5.34
N GLN A 53 -2.33 10.13 5.40
CA GLN A 53 -2.43 11.60 5.42
C GLN A 53 -1.81 12.24 6.67
N ARG A 54 -1.65 11.49 7.76
CA ARG A 54 -0.98 11.95 8.99
C ARG A 54 0.53 11.67 8.98
N GLY A 55 1.03 11.00 7.95
CA GLY A 55 2.36 10.41 7.94
C GLY A 55 2.33 9.03 8.59
N SER A 56 3.17 8.14 8.10
CA SER A 56 3.15 6.73 8.51
C SER A 56 4.52 6.10 8.40
N VAL A 57 4.70 5.02 9.14
CA VAL A 57 5.86 4.15 9.01
C VAL A 57 5.45 2.96 8.15
N LEU A 58 6.14 2.78 7.03
CA LEU A 58 5.94 1.65 6.12
C LEU A 58 6.97 0.58 6.47
N ASN A 59 6.52 -0.55 7.00
CA ASN A 59 7.42 -1.65 7.35
C ASN A 59 7.44 -2.67 6.22
N PRO A 60 8.59 -2.97 5.61
CA PRO A 60 8.67 -3.95 4.53
C PRO A 60 8.31 -5.34 5.05
N VAL A 61 7.48 -6.06 4.28
CA VAL A 61 7.10 -7.44 4.59
C VAL A 61 8.21 -8.38 4.10
N ARG A 62 8.98 -8.94 5.04
CA ARG A 62 10.18 -9.74 4.72
C ARG A 62 9.84 -11.09 4.10
N GLU A 63 8.66 -11.61 4.38
CA GLU A 63 8.16 -12.88 3.85
C GLU A 63 7.67 -12.74 2.39
N SER A 64 7.51 -11.51 1.89
CA SER A 64 7.14 -11.25 0.51
C SER A 64 8.37 -11.37 -0.40
N PRO A 65 8.32 -12.16 -1.48
CA PRO A 65 9.37 -12.17 -2.51
C PRO A 65 9.41 -10.84 -3.31
N GLN A 66 8.42 -9.97 -3.13
CA GLN A 66 8.35 -8.65 -3.74
C GLN A 66 8.73 -7.59 -2.70
N GLU A 67 9.86 -6.91 -2.91
CA GLU A 67 10.40 -5.82 -2.06
C GLU A 67 9.55 -4.53 -2.09
N ASN A 68 8.30 -4.60 -2.55
CA ASN A 68 7.39 -3.45 -2.69
C ASN A 68 6.10 -3.59 -1.88
N ILE A 69 6.06 -4.56 -0.97
CA ILE A 69 4.94 -4.76 -0.05
C ILE A 69 5.33 -4.24 1.32
N PHE A 70 4.48 -3.36 1.86
CA PHE A 70 4.68 -2.75 3.16
C PHE A 70 3.47 -3.00 4.05
N SER A 71 3.70 -3.25 5.33
CA SER A 71 2.67 -3.14 6.35
C SER A 71 2.58 -1.72 6.89
N VAL A 72 1.34 -1.26 7.11
CA VAL A 72 1.01 0.03 7.73
C VAL A 72 0.04 -0.21 8.87
N ASP A 73 0.43 0.32 10.03
CA ASP A 73 -0.36 0.24 11.25
C ASP A 73 -1.38 1.37 11.29
N GLY A 74 -2.64 1.02 11.06
CA GLY A 74 -3.79 1.89 11.31
C GLY A 74 -4.26 1.80 12.77
N PRO A 75 -5.17 2.71 13.20
CA PRO A 75 -5.71 2.71 14.54
C PRO A 75 -6.45 1.42 14.93
N THR A 76 -7.15 0.79 13.98
CA THR A 76 -7.96 -0.40 14.22
C THR A 76 -7.56 -1.60 13.36
N LYS A 77 -6.74 -1.38 12.32
CA LYS A 77 -6.33 -2.41 11.36
C LYS A 77 -4.86 -2.31 11.00
N ASN A 78 -4.30 -3.42 10.54
CA ASN A 78 -3.02 -3.44 9.87
C ASN A 78 -3.28 -3.69 8.37
N PHE A 79 -2.65 -2.87 7.53
CA PHE A 79 -2.82 -2.92 6.07
C PHE A 79 -1.54 -3.45 5.43
N TRP A 80 -1.66 -4.34 4.46
CA TRP A 80 -0.57 -4.64 3.53
C TRP A 80 -0.81 -3.88 2.24
N ILE A 81 0.16 -3.06 1.83
CA ILE A 81 -0.01 -2.15 0.71
C ILE A 81 1.18 -2.18 -0.24
N LYS A 82 0.93 -1.81 -1.49
CA LYS A 82 1.94 -1.33 -2.44
C LYS A 82 1.76 0.16 -2.62
N VAL A 83 2.86 0.89 -2.63
CA VAL A 83 2.87 2.34 -2.89
C VAL A 83 3.45 2.58 -4.28
N LEU A 84 2.72 3.29 -5.13
CA LEU A 84 3.19 3.76 -6.41
C LEU A 84 3.38 5.27 -6.36
N HIS A 85 4.57 5.74 -6.71
CA HIS A 85 4.92 7.15 -6.73
C HIS A 85 5.28 7.63 -8.13
N ALA A 86 5.26 8.93 -8.37
CA ALA A 86 5.71 9.49 -9.65
C ALA A 86 7.22 9.25 -9.85
N ARG A 87 7.63 8.90 -11.07
CA ARG A 87 9.05 8.74 -11.41
C ARG A 87 9.82 10.04 -11.12
N GLY A 88 10.83 9.95 -10.23
CA GLY A 88 11.68 11.07 -9.84
C GLY A 88 11.24 11.82 -8.59
N ASP A 89 10.07 11.52 -8.03
CA ASP A 89 9.57 12.13 -6.79
C ASP A 89 8.79 11.12 -5.95
N VAL A 90 9.45 10.60 -4.91
CA VAL A 90 8.87 9.67 -3.93
C VAL A 90 7.85 10.34 -3.00
N SER A 91 7.87 11.68 -2.88
CA SER A 91 6.89 12.41 -2.07
C SER A 91 5.52 12.48 -2.76
N ARG A 92 5.50 12.31 -4.08
CA ARG A 92 4.28 12.33 -4.88
C ARG A 92 3.74 10.92 -5.08
N ILE A 93 2.90 10.49 -4.15
CA ILE A 93 2.18 9.22 -4.25
C ILE A 93 1.07 9.33 -5.28
N GLU A 94 1.16 8.50 -6.31
CA GLU A 94 0.20 8.42 -7.40
C GLU A 94 -0.92 7.42 -7.07
N ARG A 95 -0.58 6.30 -6.43
CA ARG A 95 -1.54 5.27 -6.04
C ARG A 95 -1.06 4.48 -4.83
N VAL A 96 -2.01 4.05 -4.01
CA VAL A 96 -1.80 3.03 -2.98
C VAL A 96 -2.71 1.85 -3.31
N HIS A 97 -2.19 0.64 -3.23
CA HIS A 97 -2.93 -0.57 -3.54
C HIS A 97 -2.94 -1.49 -2.31
N ILE A 98 -4.13 -1.80 -1.80
CA ILE A 98 -4.33 -2.71 -0.67
C ILE A 98 -4.22 -4.14 -1.17
N ILE A 99 -3.33 -4.91 -0.57
CA ILE A 99 -3.14 -6.35 -0.84
C ILE A 99 -3.96 -7.18 0.15
N GLY A 100 -4.14 -6.67 1.37
CA GLY A 100 -4.98 -7.28 2.37
C GLY A 100 -5.08 -6.42 3.64
N VAL A 101 -6.04 -6.76 4.48
CA VAL A 101 -6.30 -6.07 5.74
C VAL A 101 -6.48 -7.09 6.87
N THR A 102 -5.96 -6.77 8.06
CA THR A 102 -6.23 -7.53 9.27
C THR A 102 -6.74 -6.60 10.37
N ARG A 103 -7.83 -6.98 11.03
CA ARG A 103 -8.33 -6.24 12.19
C ARG A 103 -7.44 -6.49 13.41
N ARG A 104 -7.09 -5.42 14.12
CA ARG A 104 -6.42 -5.52 15.41
C ARG A 104 -7.39 -6.17 16.40
N GLY A 105 -6.95 -7.24 17.06
CA GLY A 105 -7.75 -7.93 18.06
C GLY A 105 -8.60 -9.11 17.55
N SER A 106 -8.49 -9.49 16.27
CA SER A 106 -8.93 -10.83 15.84
C SER A 106 -8.02 -11.85 16.52
N LYS A 107 -8.43 -12.37 17.68
CA LYS A 107 -7.83 -13.57 18.25
C LYS A 107 -7.81 -14.62 17.14
N THR A 108 -6.63 -15.14 16.82
CA THR A 108 -6.46 -16.40 16.11
C THR A 108 -7.45 -17.39 16.73
N GLN A 109 -8.53 -17.70 16.03
CA GLN A 109 -9.30 -18.88 16.37
C GLN A 109 -8.34 -20.02 16.06
N HIS A 110 -7.77 -20.60 17.12
CA HIS A 110 -7.17 -21.92 17.05
C HIS A 110 -8.24 -22.83 16.44
N ILE A 111 -8.03 -23.22 15.18
CA ILE A 111 -8.76 -24.33 14.60
C ILE A 111 -8.10 -25.56 15.23
N GLU A 112 -8.66 -26.05 16.33
CA GLU A 112 -8.41 -27.42 16.76
C GLU A 112 -9.07 -28.32 15.70
N LEU A 113 -8.24 -29.11 15.02
CA LEU A 113 -8.70 -30.23 14.20
C LEU A 113 -8.79 -31.42 15.16
N ASP A 114 -10.01 -31.88 15.42
CA ASP A 114 -10.28 -33.22 15.96
C ASP A 114 -9.82 -34.32 14.98
#